data_AF-A0AAI8YXL9-F1
#
_entry.id   AF-A0AAI8YXL9-F1
#
_cell.length_a   1.000
_cell.length_b   1.000
_cell.length_c   1.000
_cell.angle_alpha   90.00
_cell.angle_beta   90.00
_cell.angle_gamma   90.00
#
_symmetry.space_group_name_H-M   'P 1'
#
loop_
_entity.id
_entity.type
_entity.pdbx_description
1 polymer ?
#
loop_
_entity_poly.entity_id
_entity_poly.type
_entity_poly.pdbx_seq_one_letter_code
_entity_poly.pdbx_strand_id
1 'polypeptide(L)'
;MIVTLLATETRKPTDLETYLSRTLALALLALAGLTVLLSGMLPLTNDLSRAKEEDVVEGKMGDPYAYPTLVVTTIYQALSAFYLYTQIASAGWSFGFGMGLVATSTLFCMGIWVLLFASEKGRISKSTGADKRTSNFPFTNETSAREKKKESKQQRKSLSSKSR
;
A
#
# COMPACT_ATOMS: atom_id res chain seq x y z
N MET A 1 -2.44 -24.36 22.45
CA MET A 1 -3.86 -24.73 22.17
C MET A 1 -3.94 -25.88 21.18
N ILE A 2 -3.44 -25.76 19.94
CA ILE A 2 -3.40 -26.92 19.01
C ILE A 2 -2.36 -27.97 19.45
N VAL A 3 -1.16 -27.53 19.84
CA VAL A 3 -0.09 -28.43 20.33
C VAL A 3 -0.52 -29.24 21.56
N THR A 4 -1.28 -28.62 22.46
CA THR A 4 -1.84 -29.28 23.66
C THR A 4 -2.97 -30.26 23.36
N LEU A 5 -3.62 -30.15 22.20
CA LEU A 5 -4.65 -31.10 21.75
C LEU A 5 -4.05 -32.30 21.01
N LEU A 6 -2.90 -32.13 20.34
CA LEU A 6 -2.19 -33.20 19.65
C LEU A 6 -1.20 -33.97 20.55
N ALA A 7 -0.80 -33.40 21.69
CA ALA A 7 0.14 -34.06 22.58
C ALA A 7 -0.54 -35.25 23.27
N THR A 8 0.05 -36.44 23.12
CA THR A 8 -0.35 -37.67 23.81
C THR A 8 -0.16 -37.60 25.32
N GLU A 9 0.72 -36.71 25.79
CA GLU A 9 0.91 -36.39 27.20
C GLU A 9 0.67 -34.90 27.46
N THR A 10 -0.04 -34.59 28.56
CA THR A 10 -0.38 -33.21 28.94
C THR A 10 0.82 -32.48 29.53
N ARG A 11 1.69 -31.98 28.65
CA ARG A 11 2.84 -31.15 29.04
C ARG A 11 2.48 -29.65 29.01
N LYS A 12 3.02 -28.89 29.97
CA LYS A 12 2.96 -27.42 29.91
C LYS A 12 3.74 -26.93 28.68
N PRO A 13 3.11 -26.15 27.78
CA PRO A 13 3.78 -25.69 26.56
C PRO A 13 4.98 -24.82 26.91
N THR A 14 6.05 -24.97 26.16
CA THR A 14 7.22 -24.12 26.34
C THR A 14 6.95 -22.70 25.81
N ASP A 15 7.68 -21.71 26.32
CA ASP A 15 7.49 -20.31 25.89
C ASP A 15 7.78 -20.13 24.39
N LEU A 16 8.74 -20.90 23.85
CA LEU A 16 9.06 -20.90 22.42
C LEU A 16 7.94 -21.51 21.57
N GLU A 17 7.35 -22.63 21.98
CA GLU A 17 6.21 -23.23 21.28
C GLU A 17 5.01 -22.28 21.24
N THR A 18 4.76 -21.60 22.36
CA THR A 18 3.67 -20.62 22.47
C THR A 18 3.92 -19.42 21.57
N TYR A 19 5.16 -18.92 21.55
CA TYR A 19 5.58 -17.84 20.66
C TYR A 19 5.42 -18.21 19.18
N LEU A 20 5.98 -19.35 18.76
CA LEU A 20 5.93 -19.82 17.38
C LEU A 20 4.50 -20.07 16.91
N SER A 21 3.67 -20.69 17.76
CA SER A 21 2.26 -20.94 17.43
C SER A 21 1.48 -19.64 17.20
N ARG A 22 1.75 -18.59 17.99
CA ARG A 22 1.06 -17.30 17.88
C ARG A 22 1.56 -16.48 16.69
N THR A 23 2.86 -16.46 16.42
CA THR A 23 3.41 -15.78 15.23
C THR A 23 2.98 -16.47 13.94
N LEU A 24 2.93 -17.81 13.94
CA LEU A 24 2.38 -18.60 12.83
C LEU A 24 0.91 -18.27 12.59
N ALA A 25 0.09 -18.18 13.65
CA ALA A 25 -1.32 -17.82 13.52
C ALA A 25 -1.49 -16.41 12.91
N LEU A 26 -0.69 -15.42 13.34
CA LEU A 26 -0.71 -14.08 12.74
C LEU A 26 -0.29 -14.11 11.26
N ALA A 27 0.73 -14.88 10.90
CA ALA A 27 1.19 -15.03 9.53
C ALA A 27 0.14 -15.68 8.62
N LEU A 28 -0.52 -16.74 9.10
CA LEU A 28 -1.60 -17.42 8.38
C LEU A 28 -2.82 -16.49 8.19
N LEU A 29 -3.14 -15.67 9.18
CA LEU A 29 -4.22 -14.68 9.08
C LEU A 29 -3.90 -13.60 8.04
N ALA A 30 -2.66 -13.11 8.01
CA ALA A 30 -2.22 -12.16 6.99
C ALA A 30 -2.22 -12.78 5.59
N LEU A 31 -1.78 -14.04 5.46
CA LEU A 31 -1.77 -14.76 4.20
C LEU A 31 -3.20 -15.02 3.70
N ALA A 32 -4.13 -15.39 4.59
CA ALA A 32 -5.55 -15.53 4.26
C ALA A 32 -6.19 -14.19 3.83
N GLY A 33 -5.84 -13.08 4.50
CA GLY A 33 -6.29 -11.75 4.09
C GLY A 33 -5.78 -11.37 2.70
N LEU A 34 -4.50 -11.67 2.42
CA LEU A 34 -3.87 -11.39 1.14
C LEU A 34 -4.42 -12.26 0.01
N THR A 35 -4.72 -13.54 0.27
CA THR A 35 -5.35 -14.42 -0.73
C THR A 35 -6.77 -13.98 -1.04
N VAL A 36 -7.59 -13.61 -0.05
CA VAL A 36 -8.95 -13.10 -0.30
C VAL A 36 -8.92 -11.81 -1.14
N LEU A 37 -7.97 -10.92 -0.85
CA LEU A 37 -7.76 -9.70 -1.64
C LEU A 37 -7.34 -10.00 -3.08
N LEU A 38 -6.36 -10.89 -3.27
CA LEU A 38 -5.82 -11.21 -4.59
C LEU A 38 -6.78 -12.07 -5.42
N SER A 39 -7.64 -12.87 -4.78
CA SER A 39 -8.70 -13.64 -5.44
C SER A 39 -9.79 -12.77 -6.06
N GLY A 40 -9.80 -11.45 -5.80
CA GLY A 40 -10.75 -10.52 -6.41
C GLY A 40 -12.21 -10.73 -5.99
N MET A 41 -12.45 -11.51 -4.92
CA MET A 41 -13.80 -11.79 -4.41
C MET A 41 -14.38 -10.59 -3.62
N LEU A 42 -13.55 -9.62 -3.24
CA LEU A 42 -13.98 -8.38 -2.61
C LEU A 42 -14.19 -7.30 -3.69
N PRO A 43 -15.45 -6.95 -4.01
CA PRO A 43 -15.70 -5.82 -4.90
C PRO A 43 -15.21 -4.55 -4.19
N LEU A 44 -14.18 -3.91 -4.75
CA LEU A 44 -13.64 -2.64 -4.26
C LEU A 44 -14.67 -1.53 -4.55
N THR A 45 -15.74 -1.44 -3.77
CA THR A 45 -16.87 -0.52 -4.01
C THR A 45 -16.81 0.78 -3.21
N ASN A 46 -15.87 0.93 -2.28
CA ASN A 46 -15.68 2.16 -1.51
C ASN A 46 -14.28 2.73 -1.76
N ASP A 47 -14.18 4.05 -1.96
CA ASP A 47 -13.05 5.02 -2.07
C ASP A 47 -11.62 4.52 -2.42
N LEU A 48 -11.22 3.34 -1.97
CA LEU A 48 -10.02 2.58 -2.33
C LEU A 48 -9.89 2.31 -3.83
N SER A 49 -11.01 2.09 -4.54
CA SER A 49 -11.07 2.00 -6.01
C SER A 49 -11.19 3.35 -6.70
N ARG A 50 -11.55 4.43 -5.99
CA ARG A 50 -11.55 5.80 -6.55
C ARG A 50 -10.13 6.28 -6.85
N ALA A 51 -9.13 5.71 -6.18
CA ALA A 51 -7.73 5.83 -6.60
C ALA A 51 -7.52 5.32 -8.04
N LYS A 52 -8.20 4.23 -8.43
CA LYS A 52 -8.11 3.63 -9.77
C LYS A 52 -8.81 4.44 -10.86
N GLU A 53 -10.00 5.02 -10.61
CA GLU A 53 -10.68 5.80 -11.65
C GLU A 53 -9.91 7.07 -12.06
N GLU A 54 -9.03 7.59 -11.19
CA GLU A 54 -8.17 8.72 -11.53
C GLU A 54 -6.76 8.29 -11.98
N ASP A 55 -6.26 7.12 -11.56
CA ASP A 55 -4.98 6.54 -12.02
C ASP A 55 -5.02 5.88 -13.41
N VAL A 56 -6.19 5.41 -13.89
CA VAL A 56 -6.30 4.83 -15.25
C VAL A 56 -5.98 5.85 -16.36
N VAL A 57 -6.02 7.15 -16.04
CA VAL A 57 -5.64 8.23 -16.98
C VAL A 57 -4.12 8.50 -16.96
N GLU A 58 -3.39 8.03 -15.96
CA GLU A 58 -1.97 8.35 -15.71
C GLU A 58 -1.01 7.16 -15.86
N GLY A 59 -1.13 6.34 -16.92
CA GLY A 59 -0.01 5.60 -17.53
C GLY A 59 0.84 4.63 -16.68
N LYS A 60 0.59 4.48 -15.38
CA LYS A 60 1.15 3.45 -14.51
C LYS A 60 0.02 2.51 -14.20
N MET A 61 -0.02 1.42 -14.98
CA MET A 61 -0.87 0.28 -14.70
C MET A 61 -0.31 -0.44 -13.45
N GLY A 62 -0.41 0.21 -12.29
CA GLY A 62 -0.21 -0.43 -11.00
C GLY A 62 -1.36 -1.41 -10.80
N ASP A 63 -1.02 -2.65 -10.44
CA ASP A 63 -1.99 -3.70 -10.18
C ASP A 63 -3.08 -3.17 -9.22
N PRO A 64 -4.40 -3.25 -9.55
CA PRO A 64 -5.48 -2.71 -8.73
C PRO A 64 -5.50 -3.20 -7.27
N TYR A 65 -4.77 -4.28 -6.97
CA TYR A 65 -4.64 -4.84 -5.63
C TYR A 65 -3.36 -4.39 -4.89
N ALA A 66 -2.49 -3.60 -5.51
CA ALA A 66 -1.24 -3.15 -4.88
C ALA A 66 -1.48 -2.26 -3.64
N TYR A 67 -2.40 -1.31 -3.72
CA TYR A 67 -2.74 -0.46 -2.57
C TYR A 67 -3.35 -1.23 -1.39
N PRO A 68 -4.41 -2.05 -1.58
CA PRO A 68 -5.00 -2.80 -0.46
C PRO A 68 -4.04 -3.86 0.12
N THR A 69 -3.20 -4.49 -0.70
CA THR A 69 -2.19 -5.44 -0.19
C THR A 69 -1.13 -4.75 0.65
N LEU A 70 -0.72 -3.52 0.30
CA LEU A 70 0.17 -2.71 1.14
C LEU A 70 -0.48 -2.33 2.47
N VAL A 71 -1.77 -2.00 2.49
CA VAL A 71 -2.50 -1.73 3.74
C VAL A 71 -2.56 -2.96 4.65
N VAL A 72 -2.88 -4.14 4.10
CA VAL A 72 -2.95 -5.36 4.92
C VAL A 72 -1.58 -5.77 5.45
N THR A 73 -0.55 -5.70 4.62
CA THR A 73 0.83 -6.04 5.05
C THR A 73 1.34 -5.06 6.10
N THR A 74 1.05 -3.76 5.99
CA THR A 74 1.42 -2.79 7.03
C THR A 74 0.72 -3.04 8.36
N ILE A 75 -0.57 -3.34 8.36
CA ILE A 75 -1.33 -3.70 9.57
C ILE A 75 -0.74 -4.97 10.20
N TYR A 76 -0.41 -5.98 9.39
CA TYR A 76 0.25 -7.19 9.88
C TYR A 76 1.59 -6.90 10.57
N GLN A 77 2.42 -6.03 9.98
CA GLN A 77 3.69 -5.63 10.60
C GLN A 77 3.45 -4.82 11.88
N ALA A 78 2.42 -3.96 11.93
CA ALA A 78 2.06 -3.24 13.16
C ALA A 78 1.70 -4.19 14.31
N LEU A 79 0.82 -5.15 14.03
CA LEU A 79 0.37 -6.15 15.02
C LEU A 79 1.51 -7.05 15.47
N SER A 80 2.39 -7.45 14.54
CA SER A 80 3.56 -8.26 14.85
C SER A 80 4.55 -7.48 15.72
N ALA A 81 4.81 -6.20 15.44
CA ALA A 81 5.69 -5.36 16.26
C ALA A 81 5.10 -5.15 17.67
N PHE A 82 3.79 -4.89 17.76
CA PHE A 82 3.09 -4.77 19.03
C PHE A 82 3.17 -6.06 19.86
N TYR A 83 2.95 -7.22 19.22
CA TYR A 83 3.07 -8.51 19.90
C TYR A 83 4.49 -8.73 20.43
N LEU A 84 5.52 -8.50 19.62
CA LEU A 84 6.92 -8.63 20.07
C LEU A 84 7.26 -7.65 21.21
N TYR A 85 6.73 -6.43 21.16
CA TYR A 85 6.88 -5.45 22.23
C TYR A 85 6.26 -5.94 23.55
N THR A 86 5.03 -6.46 23.51
CA THR A 86 4.39 -7.02 24.72
C THR A 86 5.15 -8.22 25.27
N GLN A 87 5.74 -9.04 24.40
CA GLN A 87 6.54 -10.20 24.83
C GLN A 87 7.85 -9.77 25.50
N ILE A 88 8.55 -8.78 24.94
CA ILE A 88 9.78 -8.23 25.53
C ILE A 88 9.48 -7.58 26.89
N ALA A 89 8.36 -6.88 27.01
CA ALA A 89 7.92 -6.27 28.27
C ALA A 89 7.59 -7.31 29.36
N SER A 90 7.12 -8.50 28.96
CA SER A 90 6.68 -9.55 29.89
C SER A 90 7.79 -10.54 30.28
N ALA A 91 8.59 -10.98 29.30
CA ALA A 91 9.57 -12.06 29.43
C ALA A 91 11.03 -11.58 29.44
N GLY A 92 11.26 -10.27 29.26
CA GLY A 92 12.59 -9.68 29.23
C GLY A 92 13.22 -9.63 27.83
N TRP A 93 14.35 -8.93 27.74
CA TRP A 93 15.04 -8.69 26.48
C TRP A 93 15.82 -9.94 26.04
N SER A 94 15.48 -10.49 24.88
CA SER A 94 16.27 -11.53 24.21
C SER A 94 16.69 -11.05 22.82
N PHE A 95 17.91 -11.39 22.40
CA PHE A 95 18.45 -10.94 21.11
C PHE A 95 17.53 -11.27 19.92
N GLY A 96 16.95 -12.48 19.90
CA GLY A 96 16.03 -12.89 18.84
C GLY A 96 14.73 -12.06 18.80
N PHE A 97 14.13 -11.78 19.97
CA PHE A 97 12.93 -10.94 20.04
C PHE A 97 13.23 -9.48 19.72
N GLY A 98 14.37 -8.95 20.19
CA GLY A 98 14.79 -7.59 19.88
C GLY A 98 15.02 -7.38 18.38
N MET A 99 15.73 -8.31 17.72
CA MET A 99 15.97 -8.23 16.28
C MET A 99 14.67 -8.36 15.47
N GLY A 100 13.76 -9.24 15.89
CA GLY A 100 12.42 -9.35 15.28
C GLY A 100 11.63 -8.05 15.41
N LEU A 101 11.65 -7.41 16.58
CA LEU A 101 10.96 -6.14 16.81
C LEU A 101 11.52 -5.05 15.89
N VAL A 102 12.84 -4.94 15.79
CA VAL A 102 13.51 -3.98 14.91
C VAL A 102 13.16 -4.22 13.44
N ALA A 103 13.21 -5.47 12.98
CA ALA A 103 12.89 -5.82 11.59
C ALA A 103 11.44 -5.47 11.24
N THR A 104 10.50 -5.90 12.08
CA THR A 104 9.07 -5.65 11.86
C THR A 104 8.72 -4.17 12.01
N SER A 105 9.30 -3.46 12.98
CA SER A 105 9.11 -2.01 13.13
C SER A 105 9.66 -1.23 11.94
N THR A 106 10.80 -1.63 11.39
CA THR A 106 11.39 -0.98 10.20
C THR A 106 10.46 -1.17 9.00
N LEU A 107 9.95 -2.38 8.80
CA LEU A 107 9.00 -2.67 7.72
C LEU A 107 7.66 -1.92 7.90
N PHE A 108 7.20 -1.74 9.14
CA PHE A 108 6.03 -0.92 9.44
C PHE A 108 6.26 0.55 9.10
N CYS A 109 7.38 1.14 9.54
CA CYS A 109 7.75 2.52 9.20
C CYS A 109 7.87 2.72 7.68
N MET A 110 8.52 1.79 6.98
CA MET A 110 8.61 1.82 5.51
C MET A 110 7.25 1.72 4.85
N GLY A 111 6.36 0.86 5.34
CA GLY A 111 5.04 0.73 4.75
C GLY A 111 4.13 1.93 5.04
N ILE A 112 4.22 2.56 6.22
CA ILE A 112 3.56 3.87 6.47
C ILE A 112 4.11 4.93 5.53
N TRP A 113 5.43 4.97 5.35
CA TRP A 113 6.07 5.93 4.43
C TRP A 113 5.51 5.76 3.02
N VAL A 114 5.42 4.53 2.52
CA VAL A 114 4.82 4.24 1.22
C VAL A 114 3.35 4.63 1.19
N LEU A 115 2.55 4.36 2.24
CA LEU A 115 1.14 4.76 2.25
C LEU A 115 0.94 6.29 2.24
N LEU A 116 1.78 7.04 2.95
CA LEU A 116 1.69 8.50 3.03
C LEU A 116 2.21 9.19 1.76
N PHE A 117 3.33 8.72 1.21
CA PHE A 117 4.03 9.41 0.12
C PHE A 117 3.83 8.77 -1.26
N ALA A 118 3.47 7.49 -1.36
CA ALA A 118 3.10 6.91 -2.65
C ALA A 118 1.71 7.34 -3.12
N SER A 119 0.89 7.90 -2.23
CA SER A 119 -0.38 8.54 -2.59
C SER A 119 -0.23 10.04 -2.89
N GLU A 120 0.98 10.53 -3.21
CA GLU A 120 1.12 11.90 -3.70
C GLU A 120 0.61 11.99 -5.16
N LYS A 121 -0.69 12.25 -5.24
CA LYS A 121 -1.45 12.52 -6.45
C LYS A 121 -0.78 13.61 -7.30
N GLY A 122 -0.32 13.24 -8.49
CA GLY A 122 -0.02 14.20 -9.55
C GLY A 122 -1.27 15.05 -9.80
N ARG A 123 -1.16 16.38 -9.73
CA ARG A 123 -2.32 17.25 -10.02
C ARG A 123 -2.41 17.42 -11.53
N ILE A 124 -2.59 16.34 -12.28
CA ILE A 124 -2.69 16.41 -13.75
C ILE A 124 -4.09 16.86 -14.14
N SER A 125 -4.15 17.75 -15.13
CA SER A 125 -5.41 18.31 -15.61
C SER A 125 -6.13 17.36 -16.54
N LYS A 126 -7.36 16.95 -16.18
CA LYS A 126 -8.28 16.16 -17.03
C LYS A 126 -8.53 16.77 -18.42
N SER A 127 -8.38 18.10 -18.56
CA SER A 127 -8.63 18.78 -19.85
C SER A 127 -7.41 18.87 -20.76
N THR A 128 -6.19 18.72 -20.23
CA THR A 128 -4.94 19.01 -20.97
C THR A 128 -3.87 17.94 -20.82
N GLY A 129 -4.04 16.94 -19.94
CA GLY A 129 -3.03 15.91 -19.70
C GLY A 129 -1.66 16.48 -19.29
N ALA A 130 -1.65 17.68 -18.73
CA ALA A 130 -0.46 18.36 -18.24
C ALA A 130 -0.54 18.44 -16.72
N ASP A 131 0.60 18.26 -16.06
CA ASP A 131 0.73 18.51 -14.64
C ASP A 131 0.41 19.99 -14.36
N LYS A 132 -0.56 20.26 -13.47
CA LYS A 132 -0.94 21.63 -13.09
C LYS A 132 0.08 22.27 -12.14
N ARG A 133 1.14 21.56 -11.75
CA ARG A 133 2.29 22.12 -11.01
C ARG A 133 3.36 22.67 -11.94
N THR A 134 3.32 22.35 -13.25
CA THR A 134 4.24 22.94 -14.23
C THR A 134 3.70 24.29 -14.72
N SER A 135 4.37 25.36 -14.29
CA SER A 135 4.07 26.72 -14.75
C SER A 135 5.07 27.16 -15.82
N ASN A 136 4.63 28.01 -16.74
CA ASN A 136 5.44 28.57 -17.82
C ASN A 136 6.15 29.87 -17.41
N PHE A 137 6.32 30.10 -16.11
CA PHE A 137 6.88 31.33 -15.56
C PHE A 137 7.96 30.98 -14.53
N PRO A 138 9.14 31.63 -14.57
CA PRO A 138 9.58 32.66 -15.51
C PRO A 138 10.19 32.14 -16.81
N PHE A 139 10.38 30.83 -16.95
CA PHE A 139 11.01 30.21 -18.12
C PHE A 139 10.01 29.47 -19.00
N THR A 140 10.30 29.47 -20.31
CA THR A 140 9.48 28.75 -21.30
C THR A 140 9.50 27.25 -21.02
N ASN A 141 8.32 26.64 -20.96
CA ASN A 141 8.08 25.23 -20.73
C ASN A 141 6.90 24.76 -21.60
N GLU A 142 7.24 24.03 -22.65
CA GLU A 142 6.30 23.43 -23.61
C GLU A 142 5.41 22.37 -22.95
N THR A 143 5.85 21.76 -21.86
CA THR A 143 5.06 20.76 -21.11
C THR A 143 4.03 21.37 -20.17
N SER A 144 3.98 22.71 -20.06
CA SER A 144 3.09 23.41 -19.13
C SER A 144 1.61 23.26 -19.48
N ALA A 145 0.75 23.25 -18.45
CA ALA A 145 -0.70 23.15 -18.66
C ALA A 145 -1.30 24.30 -19.48
N ARG A 146 -0.64 25.46 -19.51
CA ARG A 146 -1.06 26.61 -20.33
C ARG A 146 -0.77 26.40 -21.81
N GLU A 147 0.41 25.89 -22.17
CA GLU A 147 0.76 25.64 -23.57
C GLU A 147 -0.05 24.48 -24.16
N LYS A 148 -0.17 23.34 -23.46
CA LYS A 148 -1.04 22.24 -23.92
C LYS A 148 -2.51 22.67 -24.13
N LYS A 149 -3.01 23.62 -23.32
CA LYS A 149 -4.36 24.21 -23.50
C LYS A 149 -4.46 25.08 -24.76
N LYS A 150 -3.40 25.81 -25.08
CA LYS A 150 -3.33 26.68 -26.27
C LYS A 150 -3.23 25.84 -27.55
N GLU A 151 -2.38 24.83 -27.56
CA GLU A 151 -2.22 23.87 -28.67
C GLU A 151 -3.52 23.13 -28.98
N SER A 152 -4.18 22.55 -27.97
CA SER A 152 -5.48 21.87 -28.17
C SER A 152 -6.57 22.80 -28.72
N LYS A 153 -6.57 24.08 -28.35
CA LYS A 153 -7.49 25.08 -28.90
C LYS A 153 -7.15 25.43 -30.36
N GLN A 154 -5.88 25.47 -30.72
CA GLN A 154 -5.43 25.70 -32.10
C GLN A 154 -5.77 24.50 -33.01
N GLN A 155 -5.53 23.26 -32.56
CA GLN A 155 -5.90 22.05 -33.29
C GLN A 155 -7.41 21.96 -33.54
N ARG A 156 -8.24 22.31 -32.55
CA ARG A 156 -9.70 22.34 -32.73
C ARG A 156 -10.14 23.37 -33.79
N LYS A 157 -9.48 24.52 -33.84
CA LYS A 157 -9.78 25.55 -34.85
C LYS A 157 -9.36 25.11 -36.26
N SER A 158 -8.20 24.46 -36.41
CA SER A 158 -7.73 23.97 -37.72
C SER A 158 -8.57 22.80 -38.25
N LEU A 159 -9.07 21.92 -37.38
CA LEU A 159 -10.03 20.87 -37.77
C LEU A 159 -11.36 21.46 -38.23
N SER A 160 -11.88 22.46 -37.52
CA SER A 160 -13.12 23.15 -37.88
C SER A 160 -13.01 23.92 -39.21
N SER A 161 -11.83 24.42 -39.58
CA SER A 161 -11.65 25.14 -40.85
C SER A 161 -11.44 24.21 -42.04
N LYS A 162 -11.08 22.94 -41.80
CA LYS A 162 -10.86 21.93 -42.85
C LYS A 162 -12.11 21.12 -43.22
N SER A 163 -13.15 21.24 -42.40
CA SER A 163 -14.47 20.60 -42.57
C SER A 163 -15.50 21.50 -43.26
N ARG A 164 -15.14 22.73 -43.63
CA ARG A 164 -15.94 23.65 -44.46
C ARG A 164 -15.30 23.75 -45.83
#